data_AF-A0A5K0WW60-F1
#
_entry.id   AF-A0A5K0WW60-F1
#
_cell.length_a   1.000
_cell.length_b   1.000
_cell.length_c   1.000
_cell.angle_alpha   90.00
_cell.angle_beta   90.00
_cell.angle_gamma   90.00
#
_symmetry.space_group_name_H-M   'P 1'
#
loop_
_entity.id
_entity.type
_entity.pdbx_description
1 polymer ?
#
loop_
_entity_poly.entity_id
_entity_poly.type
_entity_poly.pdbx_seq_one_letter_code
_entity_poly.pdbx_strand_id
1 'polypeptide(L)' 'NDRGQVEVWSEKCLPPGTVHLRLPRLEPVARRLGVDFAPAMVGFEFRNGQSVPLFEGIVVCQEFREAILE' A
#
# COMPACT_ATOMS: atom_id res chain seq x y z
N ASN A 1 6.80 -8.34 -2.65
CA ASN A 1 7.69 -8.95 -3.66
C ASN A 1 9.12 -8.47 -3.41
N ASP A 2 10.10 -8.80 -4.26
CA ASP A 2 11.52 -8.44 -4.06
C ASP A 2 11.82 -6.93 -4.07
N ARG A 3 10.82 -6.10 -4.41
CA ARG A 3 10.91 -4.64 -4.42
C ARG A 3 10.31 -3.99 -3.17
N GLY A 4 9.88 -4.79 -2.19
CA GLY A 4 9.29 -4.29 -0.94
C GLY A 4 7.86 -3.72 -1.08
N GLN A 5 7.18 -4.02 -2.18
CA GLN A 5 5.79 -3.62 -2.44
C GLN A 5 4.84 -4.83 -2.42
N VAL A 6 3.56 -4.56 -2.21
CA VAL A 6 2.47 -5.55 -2.37
C VAL A 6 1.73 -5.25 -3.66
N GLU A 7 1.54 -6.27 -4.48
CA GLU A 7 0.75 -6.19 -5.71
C GLU A 7 -0.71 -6.44 -5.36
N VAL A 8 -1.55 -5.41 -5.51
CA VAL A 8 -2.95 -5.41 -5.10
C VAL A 8 -3.85 -5.51 -6.34
N TRP A 9 -3.92 -6.71 -6.93
CA TRP A 9 -4.78 -6.99 -8.08
C TRP A 9 -6.27 -7.02 -7.73
N SER A 10 -6.58 -7.39 -6.49
CA SER A 10 -7.91 -7.32 -5.88
C SER A 10 -7.77 -7.36 -4.35
N GLU A 11 -8.82 -6.99 -3.62
CA GLU A 11 -8.81 -7.10 -2.15
C GLU A 11 -8.62 -8.55 -1.66
N LYS A 12 -8.99 -9.54 -2.47
CA LYS A 12 -8.78 -10.97 -2.17
C LYS A 12 -7.34 -11.43 -2.35
N CYS A 13 -6.50 -10.62 -3.01
CA CYS A 13 -5.09 -10.91 -3.25
C CYS A 13 -4.17 -10.34 -2.16
N LEU A 14 -4.74 -9.73 -1.11
CA LEU A 14 -3.95 -9.23 0.01
C LEU A 14 -3.42 -10.40 0.87
N PRO A 15 -2.20 -10.27 1.42
CA PRO A 15 -1.73 -11.20 2.43
C PRO A 15 -2.73 -11.32 3.59
N PRO A 16 -2.93 -12.53 4.15
CA PRO A 16 -3.82 -12.72 5.30
C PRO A 16 -3.46 -11.78 6.46
N GLY A 17 -4.48 -11.23 7.12
CA GLY A 17 -4.31 -10.32 8.25
C GLY A 17 -3.86 -8.90 7.87
N THR A 18 -3.84 -8.56 6.58
CA THR A 18 -3.52 -7.20 6.11
C THR A 18 -4.74 -6.48 5.54
N VAL A 19 -4.63 -5.16 5.40
CA VAL A 19 -5.63 -4.28 4.81
C VAL A 19 -4.95 -3.25 3.90
N HIS A 20 -5.60 -2.93 2.78
CA HIS A 20 -5.18 -1.87 1.87
C HIS A 20 -5.85 -0.55 2.23
N LEU A 21 -5.06 0.45 2.62
CA LEU A 21 -5.52 1.80 2.93
C LEU A 21 -5.26 2.72 1.73
N ARG A 22 -6.32 3.05 0.98
CA ARG A 22 -6.29 3.89 -0.22
C ARG A 22 -6.45 5.38 0.09
N LEU A 23 -5.50 5.93 0.86
CA LEU A 23 -5.43 7.37 1.11
C LEU A 23 -4.07 7.93 0.71
N PRO A 24 -4.02 9.17 0.18
CA PRO A 24 -2.76 9.81 -0.13
C PRO A 24 -1.99 10.10 1.17
N ARG A 25 -0.65 10.05 1.08
CA ARG A 25 0.26 10.46 2.17
C ARG A 25 0.13 9.65 3.48
N LEU A 26 -0.21 8.37 3.40
CA LEU A 26 -0.19 7.48 4.57
C LEU A 26 1.22 6.99 4.96
N GLU A 27 2.17 6.92 4.01
CA GLU A 27 3.52 6.44 4.34
C GLU A 27 4.20 7.26 5.46
N PRO A 28 4.18 8.61 5.45
CA PRO A 28 4.76 9.39 6.54
C PRO A 28 4.05 9.18 7.88
N VAL A 29 2.73 8.93 7.85
CA VAL A 29 1.92 8.67 9.06
C VAL A 29 2.32 7.33 9.67
N ALA A 30 2.33 6.26 8.88
CA ALA A 30 2.75 4.93 9.33
C ALA A 30 4.20 4.94 9.86
N ARG A 31 5.12 5.64 9.17
CA ARG A 31 6.50 5.84 9.65
C ARG A 31 6.56 6.55 11.00
N ARG A 32 5.76 7.60 11.21
CA ARG A 32 5.72 8.35 12.46
C ARG A 32 5.18 7.51 13.62
N LEU A 33 4.22 6.64 13.34
CA LEU A 33 3.63 5.72 14.32
C LEU A 33 4.51 4.48 14.58
N GLY A 34 5.58 4.28 13.80
CA GLY A 34 6.43 3.09 13.90
C GLY A 34 5.72 1.81 13.45
N VAL A 35 4.72 1.93 12.58
CA VAL A 35 3.96 0.80 12.03
C VAL A 35 4.61 0.33 10.74
N ASP A 36 4.82 -0.97 10.62
CA ASP A 36 5.30 -1.58 9.38
C ASP A 36 4.23 -1.50 8.28
N PHE A 37 4.67 -1.14 7.08
CA PHE A 37 3.81 -1.02 5.91
C PHE A 37 4.57 -1.35 4.63
N ALA A 38 3.83 -1.63 3.57
CA ALA A 38 4.37 -1.76 2.22
C ALA A 38 3.56 -0.90 1.22
N PRO A 39 4.19 -0.27 0.22
CA PRO A 39 3.47 0.41 -0.86
C PRO A 39 2.54 -0.55 -1.61
N ALA A 40 1.32 -0.10 -1.87
CA ALA A 40 0.32 -0.87 -2.60
C ALA A 40 0.42 -0.57 -4.11
N MET A 41 1.02 -1.47 -4.87
CA MET A 41 1.05 -1.38 -6.34
C MET A 41 -0.27 -1.94 -6.88
N VAL A 42 -1.10 -1.07 -7.44
CA VAL A 42 -2.46 -1.41 -7.91
C VAL A 42 -2.55 -1.64 -9.42
N GLY A 43 -1.45 -1.39 -10.14
CA GLY A 43 -1.38 -1.62 -11.57
C GLY A 43 -0.24 -0.85 -12.22
N PHE A 44 -0.46 -0.43 -13.46
CA PHE A 44 0.49 0.32 -14.25
C PHE A 44 -0.20 1.52 -14.91
N GLU A 45 0.51 2.63 -15.00
CA GLU A 45 0.11 3.81 -15.77
C GLU A 45 1.07 4.03 -16.95
N PHE A 46 0.56 4.60 -18.05
CA PHE A 46 1.37 4.89 -19.22
C PHE A 46 1.84 6.34 -19.20
N ARG A 47 3.15 6.57 -19.03
CA ARG A 47 3.77 7.90 -18.95
C ARG A 47 4.99 7.98 -19.83
N ASN A 48 5.08 9.02 -20.65
CA ASN A 48 6.20 9.29 -21.56
C ASN A 48 6.57 8.09 -22.46
N GLY A 49 5.57 7.35 -22.94
CA GLY A 49 5.81 6.17 -23.78
C GLY A 49 6.23 4.91 -23.02
N GLN A 50 6.24 4.93 -21.69
CA GLN A 50 6.65 3.82 -20.84
C GLN A 50 5.53 3.41 -19.87
N SER A 51 5.45 2.11 -19.58
CA SER A 51 4.58 1.57 -18.51
C SER A 51 5.32 1.66 -17.19
N VAL A 52 4.77 2.41 -16.24
CA VAL A 52 5.34 2.59 -14.89
C VAL A 52 4.36 2.08 -13.82
N PRO A 53 4.84 1.49 -12.72
CA PRO A 53 3.96 0.99 -11.67
C PRO A 53 3.15 2.13 -11.05
N LEU A 54 1.85 1.89 -10.89
CA LEU A 54 0.91 2.77 -10.22
C LEU A 54 0.75 2.32 -8.77
N PHE A 55 0.99 3.24 -7.84
CA PHE A 55 0.85 3.01 -6.41
C PHE A 55 -0.29 3.83 -5.84
N GLU A 56 -1.13 3.21 -5.01
CA GLU A 56 -2.22 3.89 -4.31
C GLU A 56 -2.23 3.49 -2.85
N GLY A 57 -1.72 4.37 -1.98
CA GLY A 57 -1.72 4.12 -0.53
C GLY A 57 -0.81 2.97 -0.10
N ILE A 58 -1.16 2.32 1.01
CA ILE A 58 -0.30 1.34 1.69
C ILE A 58 -1.07 0.08 2.10
N VAL A 59 -0.33 -1.03 2.24
CA VAL A 59 -0.80 -2.24 2.91
C VAL A 59 -0.19 -2.31 4.31
N VAL A 60 -1.03 -2.56 5.32
CA VAL A 60 -0.66 -2.67 6.74
C VAL A 60 -1.35 -3.86 7.40
N CYS A 61 -0.88 -4.31 8.56
CA CYS A 61 -1.62 -5.29 9.36
C CYS A 61 -2.96 -4.70 9.84
N GLN A 62 -4.01 -5.52 9.88
CA GLN A 62 -5.38 -5.08 10.20
C GLN A 62 -5.48 -4.42 11.58
N GLU A 63 -4.68 -4.86 12.55
CA GLU A 63 -4.64 -4.32 13.91
C GLU A 63 -4.22 -2.85 13.98
N PHE A 64 -3.47 -2.35 13.00
CA PHE A 64 -3.01 -0.95 12.94
C PHE A 64 -3.92 -0.05 12.10
N ARG A 65 -5.00 -0.57 11.53
CA ARG A 65 -5.92 0.20 10.69
C ARG A 65 -6.44 1.45 11.42
N GLU A 66 -7.00 1.26 12.60
CA GLU A 66 -7.61 2.37 13.36
C GLU A 66 -6.54 3.37 13.80
N ALA A 67 -5.39 2.90 14.29
CA ALA A 67 -4.29 3.76 14.73
C ALA A 67 -3.73 4.67 13.62
N ILE A 68 -3.85 4.27 12.35
CA ILE A 68 -3.42 5.07 11.20
C ILE A 68 -4.49 6.07 10.75
N LEU A 69 -5.76 5.78 11.00
CA LEU A 69 -6.89 6.58 10.50
C LEU A 69 -7.41 7.61 11.51
N GLU A 70 -6.98 7.53 12.76
CA GLU A 70 -7.24 8.51 13.83
C GLU A 70 -6.33 9.75 13.72
#